data_AF-A0A4R8DX09-F1
#
_entry.id   AF-A0A4R8DX09-F1
#
_cell.length_a   1.000
_cell.length_b   1.000
_cell.length_c   1.000
_cell.angle_alpha   90.00
_cell.angle_beta   90.00
_cell.angle_gamma   90.00
#
_symmetry.space_group_name_H-M   'P 1'
#
loop_
_entity.id
_entity.type
_entity.pdbx_description
1 polymer ?
#
loop_
_entity_poly.entity_id
_entity_poly.type
_entity_poly.pdbx_seq_one_letter_code
_entity_poly.pdbx_strand_id
1 'polypeptide(L)'
;MRAVVPVDTGKVGFAEVDEVRPGPGEMVIEVAAFSINRGETFQLEAPRAGWRPGKDIAGRVIEAGPTGPPVGTRVVAHLPHSGWAEHVIAPATQVAGLPDSISFEQAAALPLAGLTALRLLRTAGSVIGRRILLTGAAGGVGHYFTELAAGAGASVTAVVSTPARGERLLELGAETLVYDVPDARGPFDLVLESVGGESLPVALSKLVPGGDLIWFGEASRQPVTLDFFDFFTAPEAARIRHFHYVHGRDDEDLATLVRLVGSGRLHPELGRVEDWSRTDAVLDDLRHRRIRGNAVLTLAPTSHEEATPMDPSTVVTRYVEAVAAGDLPTIRASFAPDVVWTYPGDLPLSGDWKGRDMVVDEFLGAAAGNLFAPGAPVTITLVNVIVDGEQVFAEWTAQATARNGEAYDNRCGGVFIVRDGVIVAVREYLDTDHARRVLFAGEH
;
A
#
# COMPACT_ATOMS: atom_id res chain seq x y z
N MET A 1 6.05 1.70 27.82
CA MET A 1 5.53 2.09 26.50
C MET A 1 4.04 2.31 26.58
N ARG A 2 3.51 3.21 25.73
CA ARG A 2 2.08 3.42 25.58
C ARG A 2 1.45 2.32 24.74
N ALA A 3 0.26 1.89 25.15
CA ALA A 3 -0.58 0.97 24.41
C ALA A 3 -2.04 1.38 24.50
N VAL A 4 -2.82 0.98 23.50
CA VAL A 4 -4.28 1.06 23.52
C VAL A 4 -4.81 -0.20 24.20
N VAL A 5 -5.51 -0.02 25.31
CA VAL A 5 -6.04 -1.11 26.14
C VAL A 5 -7.55 -1.01 26.29
N PRO A 6 -8.25 -2.12 26.58
CA PRO A 6 -9.66 -2.06 26.97
C PRO A 6 -9.81 -1.26 28.27
N VAL A 7 -10.73 -0.30 28.28
CA VAL A 7 -11.04 0.54 29.48
C VAL A 7 -12.47 0.36 29.96
N ASP A 8 -13.37 -0.05 29.07
CA ASP A 8 -14.76 -0.41 29.37
C ASP A 8 -15.28 -1.34 28.26
N THR A 9 -16.51 -1.84 28.40
CA THR A 9 -17.22 -2.70 27.45
C THR A 9 -17.22 -2.06 26.06
N GLY A 10 -16.48 -2.64 25.12
CA GLY A 10 -16.34 -2.14 23.76
C GLY A 10 -15.57 -0.82 23.64
N LYS A 11 -14.88 -0.36 24.69
CA LYS A 11 -14.16 0.92 24.67
C LYS A 11 -12.69 0.73 24.96
N VAL A 12 -11.88 1.58 24.34
CA VAL A 12 -10.43 1.55 24.51
C VAL A 12 -9.88 2.92 24.88
N GLY A 13 -8.72 2.93 25.54
CA GLY A 13 -8.00 4.13 25.90
C GLY A 13 -6.51 3.82 26.04
N PHE A 14 -5.70 4.87 26.20
CA PHE A 14 -4.27 4.71 26.40
C PHE A 14 -3.95 4.28 27.84
N ALA A 15 -2.96 3.40 27.98
CA ALA A 15 -2.31 3.09 29.23
C ALA A 15 -0.81 2.86 29.03
N GLU A 16 -0.03 3.06 30.09
CA GLU A 16 1.35 2.60 30.15
C GLU A 16 1.39 1.10 30.43
N VAL A 17 2.22 0.39 29.67
CA VAL A 17 2.50 -1.04 29.84
C VAL A 17 4.01 -1.27 29.87
N ASP A 18 4.41 -2.41 30.43
CA ASP A 18 5.82 -2.79 30.52
C ASP A 18 6.47 -2.86 29.13
N GLU A 19 7.73 -2.43 29.07
CA GLU A 19 8.56 -2.61 27.88
C GLU A 19 8.76 -4.10 27.59
N VAL A 20 8.88 -4.39 26.31
CA VAL A 20 9.10 -5.75 25.82
C VAL A 20 10.58 -6.01 25.52
N ARG A 21 10.98 -7.28 25.60
CA ARG A 21 12.31 -7.76 25.20
C ARG A 21 12.15 -9.06 24.40
N PRO A 22 12.90 -9.23 23.30
CA PRO A 22 12.76 -10.42 22.48
C PRO A 22 13.48 -11.62 23.12
N GLY A 23 12.85 -12.80 23.06
CA GLY A 23 13.50 -14.07 23.27
C GLY A 23 14.23 -14.60 22.01
N PRO A 24 14.79 -15.82 22.06
CA PRO A 24 15.33 -16.49 20.89
C PRO A 24 14.27 -16.66 19.78
N GLY A 25 14.58 -16.21 18.57
CA GLY A 25 13.65 -16.29 17.42
C GLY A 25 12.57 -15.21 17.38
N GLU A 26 12.59 -14.29 18.33
CA GLU A 26 11.68 -13.14 18.41
C GLU A 26 12.41 -11.83 18.08
N MET A 27 11.64 -10.79 17.83
CA MET A 27 12.10 -9.42 17.63
C MET A 27 11.14 -8.43 18.27
N VAL A 28 11.62 -7.23 18.58
CA VAL A 28 10.80 -6.10 18.96
C VAL A 28 10.64 -5.20 17.74
N ILE A 29 9.38 -4.91 17.42
CA ILE A 29 8.99 -4.03 16.33
C ILE A 29 8.46 -2.73 16.93
N GLU A 30 9.04 -1.60 16.51
CA GLU A 30 8.40 -0.29 16.66
C GLU A 30 7.27 -0.17 15.64
N VAL A 31 6.04 -0.10 16.15
CA VAL A 31 4.83 -0.11 15.33
C VAL A 31 4.65 1.26 14.70
N ALA A 32 4.66 1.31 13.37
CA ALA A 32 4.35 2.53 12.62
C ALA A 32 2.86 2.61 12.28
N ALA A 33 2.23 1.47 12.02
CA ALA A 33 0.80 1.37 11.75
C ALA A 33 0.21 0.03 12.19
N PHE A 34 -1.07 0.02 12.55
CA PHE A 34 -1.83 -1.20 12.80
C PHE A 34 -3.21 -1.13 12.16
N SER A 35 -3.82 -2.29 11.90
CA SER A 35 -5.21 -2.36 11.43
C SER A 35 -6.15 -2.87 12.52
N ILE A 36 -7.39 -2.37 12.50
CA ILE A 36 -8.46 -2.84 13.39
C ILE A 36 -9.30 -3.87 12.65
N ASN A 37 -9.41 -5.05 13.25
CA ASN A 37 -10.25 -6.10 12.70
C ASN A 37 -11.59 -6.22 13.41
N ARG A 38 -12.63 -6.59 12.64
CA ARG A 38 -13.98 -6.77 13.17
C ARG A 38 -14.04 -7.81 14.31
N GLY A 39 -13.26 -8.88 14.21
CA GLY A 39 -13.16 -9.90 15.27
C GLY A 39 -12.61 -9.37 16.59
N GLU A 40 -11.80 -8.31 16.57
CA GLU A 40 -11.30 -7.65 17.79
C GLU A 40 -12.39 -6.79 18.43
N THR A 41 -13.32 -6.22 17.65
CA THR A 41 -14.48 -5.48 18.20
C THR A 41 -15.37 -6.34 19.09
N PHE A 42 -15.52 -7.63 18.76
CA PHE A 42 -16.27 -8.59 19.58
C PHE A 42 -15.51 -9.00 20.84
N GLN A 43 -14.19 -9.18 20.73
CA GLN A 43 -13.35 -9.46 21.91
C GLN A 43 -13.35 -8.29 22.91
N LEU A 44 -13.49 -7.05 22.43
CA LEU A 44 -13.64 -5.87 23.27
C LEU A 44 -14.98 -5.79 24.00
N GLU A 45 -16.03 -6.51 23.59
CA GLU A 45 -17.31 -6.57 24.33
C GLU A 45 -17.15 -7.33 25.66
N ALA A 46 -16.21 -8.27 25.75
CA ALA A 46 -15.94 -9.04 26.96
C ALA A 46 -14.44 -9.44 27.01
N PRO A 47 -13.53 -8.47 27.23
CA PRO A 47 -12.10 -8.73 27.18
C PRO A 47 -11.68 -9.65 28.33
N ARG A 48 -10.83 -10.64 28.03
CA ARG A 48 -10.24 -11.49 29.06
C ARG A 48 -9.25 -10.66 29.89
N ALA A 49 -9.12 -10.98 31.18
CA ALA A 49 -8.16 -10.32 32.05
C ALA A 49 -6.74 -10.39 31.45
N GLY A 50 -6.05 -9.25 31.37
CA GLY A 50 -4.70 -9.13 30.81
C GLY A 50 -4.59 -9.15 29.28
N TRP A 51 -5.70 -9.35 28.55
CA TRP A 51 -5.68 -9.30 27.09
C TRP A 51 -5.62 -7.85 26.57
N ARG A 52 -4.81 -7.63 25.52
CA ARG A 52 -4.74 -6.35 24.80
C ARG A 52 -4.97 -6.57 23.30
N PRO A 53 -5.68 -5.67 22.61
CA PRO A 53 -5.94 -5.80 21.18
C PRO A 53 -4.69 -5.58 20.31
N GLY A 54 -4.79 -5.94 19.03
CA GLY A 54 -3.78 -5.72 18.01
C GLY A 54 -3.25 -7.00 17.41
N LYS A 55 -3.87 -7.40 16.30
CA LYS A 55 -3.41 -8.52 15.48
C LYS A 55 -2.52 -8.09 14.32
N ASP A 56 -2.82 -6.97 13.70
CA ASP A 56 -2.21 -6.61 12.42
C ASP A 56 -1.36 -5.37 12.61
N ILE A 57 -0.05 -5.49 12.36
CA ILE A 57 0.90 -4.40 12.53
C ILE A 57 1.87 -4.32 11.36
N ALA A 58 2.40 -3.12 11.13
CA ALA A 58 3.57 -2.88 10.31
C ALA A 58 4.48 -1.85 10.98
N GLY A 59 5.78 -2.00 10.82
CA GLY A 59 6.75 -1.20 11.56
C GLY A 59 8.20 -1.57 11.26
N ARG A 60 9.09 -1.15 12.14
CA ARG A 60 10.54 -1.37 12.00
C ARG A 60 11.07 -2.21 13.15
N VAL A 61 11.96 -3.16 12.85
CA VAL A 61 12.66 -3.94 13.88
C VAL A 61 13.63 -3.03 14.62
N ILE A 62 13.48 -2.91 15.95
CA ILE A 62 14.37 -2.10 16.80
C ILE A 62 15.28 -2.94 17.70
N GLU A 63 14.87 -4.19 17.97
CA GLU A 63 15.68 -5.18 18.69
C GLU A 63 15.41 -6.55 18.09
N ALA A 64 16.43 -7.37 17.88
CA ALA A 64 16.27 -8.70 17.30
C ALA A 64 16.99 -9.74 18.15
N GLY A 65 16.34 -10.90 18.35
CA GLY A 65 17.01 -12.09 18.83
C GLY A 65 18.03 -12.63 17.80
N PRO A 66 18.86 -13.62 18.16
CA PRO A 66 20.00 -14.05 17.35
C PRO A 66 19.70 -14.51 15.91
N THR A 67 18.45 -14.86 15.61
CA THR A 67 18.02 -15.44 14.32
C THR A 67 16.90 -14.63 13.66
N GLY A 68 16.58 -13.44 14.16
CA GLY A 68 15.55 -12.57 13.59
C GLY A 68 16.05 -11.73 12.41
N PRO A 69 15.16 -11.07 11.67
CA PRO A 69 15.53 -10.01 10.73
C PRO A 69 16.39 -8.95 11.43
N PRO A 70 17.37 -8.33 10.73
CA PRO A 70 18.23 -7.31 11.32
C PRO A 70 17.44 -6.10 11.86
N VAL A 71 17.99 -5.44 12.87
CA VAL A 71 17.54 -4.11 13.30
C VAL A 71 17.51 -3.15 12.11
N GLY A 72 16.48 -2.31 12.04
CA GLY A 72 16.21 -1.42 10.93
C GLY A 72 15.31 -2.01 9.84
N THR A 73 15.08 -3.33 9.83
CA THR A 73 14.24 -3.97 8.80
C THR A 73 12.79 -3.51 8.90
N ARG A 74 12.20 -3.09 7.76
CA ARG A 74 10.76 -2.81 7.64
C ARG A 74 10.00 -4.13 7.55
N VAL A 75 8.95 -4.28 8.36
CA VAL A 75 8.24 -5.55 8.49
C VAL A 75 6.74 -5.36 8.64
N VAL A 76 6.00 -6.39 8.27
CA VAL A 76 4.57 -6.58 8.55
C VAL A 76 4.41 -7.87 9.37
N ALA A 77 3.48 -7.89 10.32
CA ALA A 77 3.25 -9.06 11.16
C ALA A 77 1.76 -9.33 11.43
N HIS A 78 1.45 -10.62 11.59
CA HIS A 78 0.17 -11.09 12.12
C HIS A 78 0.36 -11.73 13.50
N LEU A 79 -0.06 -11.01 14.53
CA LEU A 79 0.09 -11.39 15.93
C LEU A 79 -1.22 -11.92 16.50
N PRO A 80 -1.17 -12.75 17.56
CA PRO A 80 -2.39 -13.18 18.24
C PRO A 80 -3.11 -12.01 18.93
N HIS A 81 -2.37 -11.01 19.42
CA HIS A 81 -2.85 -9.88 20.20
C HIS A 81 -1.72 -8.86 20.50
N SER A 82 -2.05 -7.77 21.21
CA SER A 82 -1.12 -6.77 21.79
C SER A 82 -0.38 -5.83 20.83
N GLY A 83 -0.70 -5.85 19.54
CA GLY A 83 -0.10 -4.98 18.53
C GLY A 83 -0.58 -3.52 18.51
N TRP A 84 -1.62 -3.13 19.25
CA TRP A 84 -2.03 -1.71 19.36
C TRP A 84 -1.17 -1.01 20.43
N ALA A 85 0.14 -0.94 20.20
CA ALA A 85 1.14 -0.43 21.13
C ALA A 85 2.32 0.21 20.38
N GLU A 86 3.16 1.00 21.06
CA GLU A 86 4.38 1.58 20.46
C GLU A 86 5.39 0.49 20.06
N HIS A 87 5.58 -0.52 20.91
CA HIS A 87 6.43 -1.67 20.61
C HIS A 87 5.68 -2.99 20.78
N VAL A 88 6.07 -4.00 20.01
CA VAL A 88 5.50 -5.35 20.13
C VAL A 88 6.55 -6.43 19.87
N ILE A 89 6.43 -7.55 20.58
CA ILE A 89 7.22 -8.76 20.31
C ILE A 89 6.54 -9.53 19.18
N ALA A 90 7.34 -9.93 18.19
CA ALA A 90 6.89 -10.80 17.11
C ALA A 90 7.85 -11.97 16.92
N PRO A 91 7.35 -13.23 16.83
CA PRO A 91 8.16 -14.36 16.40
C PRO A 91 8.42 -14.27 14.90
N ALA A 92 9.61 -14.68 14.45
CA ALA A 92 9.98 -14.61 13.03
C ALA A 92 9.02 -15.36 12.09
N THR A 93 8.31 -16.38 12.59
CA THR A 93 7.31 -17.16 11.84
C THR A 93 6.01 -16.40 11.55
N GLN A 94 5.85 -15.19 12.10
CA GLN A 94 4.66 -14.34 11.94
C GLN A 94 4.97 -13.03 11.21
N VAL A 95 6.19 -12.91 10.67
CA VAL A 95 6.72 -11.65 10.14
C VAL A 95 7.14 -11.84 8.68
N ALA A 96 6.84 -10.84 7.85
CA ALA A 96 7.41 -10.72 6.51
C ALA A 96 8.11 -9.35 6.35
N GLY A 97 9.23 -9.34 5.63
CA GLY A 97 9.93 -8.10 5.27
C GLY A 97 9.14 -7.28 4.24
N LEU A 98 9.29 -5.96 4.31
CA LEU A 98 8.65 -5.00 3.41
C LEU A 98 9.69 -4.30 2.53
N PRO A 99 9.47 -4.20 1.20
CA PRO A 99 10.24 -3.29 0.36
C PRO A 99 9.86 -1.83 0.66
N ASP A 100 10.73 -0.89 0.30
CA ASP A 100 10.48 0.53 0.57
C ASP A 100 9.28 1.10 -0.19
N SER A 101 8.92 0.49 -1.32
CA SER A 101 7.79 0.87 -2.16
C SER A 101 6.42 0.64 -1.54
N ILE A 102 6.33 -0.13 -0.44
CA ILE A 102 5.06 -0.41 0.25
C ILE A 102 5.02 0.37 1.56
N SER A 103 4.01 1.21 1.72
CA SER A 103 3.85 2.01 2.93
C SER A 103 3.48 1.14 4.14
N PHE A 104 3.74 1.62 5.35
CA PHE A 104 3.34 0.88 6.56
C PHE A 104 1.82 0.76 6.67
N GLU A 105 1.06 1.75 6.19
CA GLU A 105 -0.40 1.72 6.19
C GLU A 105 -0.94 0.64 5.26
N GLN A 106 -0.40 0.55 4.03
CA GLN A 106 -0.74 -0.51 3.10
C GLN A 106 -0.39 -1.88 3.67
N ALA A 107 0.80 -2.01 4.27
CA ALA A 107 1.26 -3.25 4.87
C ALA A 107 0.41 -3.69 6.08
N ALA A 108 0.06 -2.76 6.98
CA ALA A 108 -0.75 -3.06 8.16
C ALA A 108 -2.17 -3.52 7.81
N ALA A 109 -2.67 -3.20 6.62
CA ALA A 109 -3.97 -3.64 6.12
C ALA A 109 -3.98 -5.06 5.51
N LEU A 110 -2.82 -5.71 5.40
CA LEU A 110 -2.68 -7.05 4.83
C LEU A 110 -2.99 -8.22 5.77
N PRO A 111 -2.58 -8.24 7.05
CA PRO A 111 -2.40 -9.50 7.75
C PRO A 111 -3.69 -10.32 7.93
N LEU A 112 -4.63 -9.97 8.80
CA LEU A 112 -5.79 -10.82 9.01
C LEU A 112 -6.62 -10.99 7.74
N ALA A 113 -6.93 -9.87 7.07
CA ALA A 113 -7.84 -9.85 5.93
C ALA A 113 -7.25 -10.52 4.68
N GLY A 114 -6.01 -10.21 4.34
CA GLY A 114 -5.29 -10.77 3.20
C GLY A 114 -4.92 -12.24 3.41
N LEU A 115 -4.45 -12.62 4.61
CA LEU A 115 -4.18 -14.04 4.93
C LEU A 115 -5.46 -14.87 4.82
N THR A 116 -6.58 -14.35 5.34
CA THR A 116 -7.89 -14.99 5.21
C THR A 116 -8.27 -15.17 3.74
N ALA A 117 -8.18 -14.13 2.91
CA ALA A 117 -8.53 -14.21 1.49
C ALA A 117 -7.65 -15.19 0.72
N LEU A 118 -6.33 -15.14 0.93
CA LEU A 118 -5.37 -16.04 0.28
C LEU A 118 -5.61 -17.51 0.67
N ARG A 119 -5.84 -17.77 1.95
CA ARG A 119 -6.12 -19.13 2.45
C ARG A 119 -7.50 -19.62 2.03
N LEU A 120 -8.50 -18.74 1.92
CA LEU A 120 -9.81 -19.08 1.33
C LEU A 120 -9.65 -19.51 -0.13
N LEU A 121 -8.88 -18.77 -0.93
CA LEU A 121 -8.62 -19.12 -2.32
C LEU A 121 -7.93 -20.50 -2.43
N ARG A 122 -6.94 -20.77 -1.57
CA ARG A 122 -6.32 -22.11 -1.50
C ARG A 122 -7.31 -23.19 -1.08
N THR A 123 -8.21 -22.90 -0.14
CA THR A 123 -9.27 -23.83 0.30
C THR A 123 -10.30 -24.11 -0.80
N ALA A 124 -10.55 -23.12 -1.67
CA ALA A 124 -11.40 -23.26 -2.86
C ALA A 124 -10.78 -24.19 -3.92
N GLY A 125 -9.44 -24.30 -3.94
CA GLY A 125 -8.69 -25.05 -4.94
C GLY A 125 -8.55 -24.28 -6.25
N SER A 126 -8.48 -24.98 -7.38
CA SER A 126 -8.48 -24.32 -8.69
C SER A 126 -9.81 -23.61 -8.93
N VAL A 127 -9.75 -22.31 -9.21
CA VAL A 127 -10.93 -21.47 -9.50
C VAL A 127 -11.03 -21.05 -10.96
N ILE A 128 -10.12 -21.51 -11.81
CA ILE A 128 -10.09 -21.17 -13.24
C ILE A 128 -11.42 -21.57 -13.89
N GLY A 129 -12.11 -20.59 -14.47
CA GLY A 129 -13.40 -20.77 -15.14
C GLY A 129 -14.58 -21.03 -14.20
N ARG A 130 -14.39 -21.02 -12.87
CA ARG A 130 -15.47 -21.23 -11.91
C ARG A 130 -16.27 -19.96 -11.68
N ARG A 131 -17.58 -20.11 -11.53
CA ARG A 131 -18.51 -19.06 -11.11
C ARG A 131 -18.58 -19.03 -9.58
N ILE A 132 -18.24 -17.88 -9.00
CA ILE A 132 -18.17 -17.69 -7.56
C ILE A 132 -19.19 -16.65 -7.12
N LEU A 133 -19.98 -16.97 -6.09
CA LEU A 133 -20.80 -16.00 -5.37
C LEU A 133 -20.11 -15.61 -4.05
N LEU A 134 -19.84 -14.33 -3.84
CA LEU A 134 -19.17 -13.82 -2.64
C LEU A 134 -20.08 -12.87 -1.86
N THR A 135 -20.43 -13.24 -0.62
CA THR A 135 -21.15 -12.34 0.31
C THR A 135 -20.17 -11.51 1.14
N GLY A 136 -20.58 -10.29 1.51
CA GLY A 136 -19.71 -9.37 2.25
C GLY A 136 -18.54 -8.84 1.43
N ALA A 137 -18.68 -8.78 0.10
CA ALA A 137 -17.58 -8.56 -0.83
C ALA A 137 -16.84 -7.22 -0.65
N ALA A 138 -17.51 -6.17 -0.17
CA ALA A 138 -16.90 -4.85 0.08
C ALA A 138 -16.14 -4.74 1.42
N GLY A 139 -16.11 -5.81 2.22
CA GLY A 139 -15.42 -5.84 3.52
C GLY A 139 -13.91 -6.06 3.39
N GLY A 140 -13.21 -6.08 4.53
CA GLY A 140 -11.77 -6.30 4.61
C GLY A 140 -11.30 -7.57 3.88
N VAL A 141 -11.97 -8.71 4.07
CA VAL A 141 -11.60 -9.96 3.36
C VAL A 141 -12.08 -9.96 1.90
N GLY A 142 -13.28 -9.43 1.67
CA GLY A 142 -14.00 -9.62 0.41
C GLY A 142 -13.32 -8.97 -0.79
N HIS A 143 -12.74 -7.77 -0.64
CA HIS A 143 -12.07 -7.09 -1.75
C HIS A 143 -10.79 -7.82 -2.17
N TYR A 144 -9.98 -8.26 -1.20
CA TYR A 144 -8.81 -9.11 -1.48
C TYR A 144 -9.22 -10.42 -2.15
N PHE A 145 -10.25 -11.12 -1.65
CA PHE A 145 -10.68 -12.37 -2.27
C PHE A 145 -11.17 -12.15 -3.70
N THR A 146 -11.92 -11.07 -3.94
CA THR A 146 -12.40 -10.70 -5.28
C THR A 146 -11.24 -10.56 -6.25
N GLU A 147 -10.24 -9.76 -5.91
CA GLU A 147 -9.08 -9.50 -6.77
C GLU A 147 -8.24 -10.77 -6.99
N LEU A 148 -7.97 -11.53 -5.93
CA LEU A 148 -7.21 -12.78 -6.01
C LEU A 148 -7.93 -13.83 -6.85
N ALA A 149 -9.24 -13.99 -6.69
CA ALA A 149 -10.03 -14.98 -7.43
C ALA A 149 -10.20 -14.58 -8.90
N ALA A 150 -10.51 -13.31 -9.19
CA ALA A 150 -10.59 -12.80 -10.55
C ALA A 150 -9.24 -12.90 -11.27
N GLY A 151 -8.15 -12.49 -10.61
CA GLY A 151 -6.78 -12.65 -11.12
C GLY A 151 -6.33 -14.10 -11.30
N ALA A 152 -7.01 -15.05 -10.64
CA ALA A 152 -6.82 -16.49 -10.84
C ALA A 152 -7.78 -17.10 -11.90
N GLY A 153 -8.58 -16.29 -12.58
CA GLY A 153 -9.44 -16.70 -13.68
C GLY A 153 -10.85 -17.13 -13.27
N ALA A 154 -11.33 -16.74 -12.08
CA ALA A 154 -12.71 -16.97 -11.66
C ALA A 154 -13.66 -15.87 -12.13
N SER A 155 -14.92 -16.23 -12.34
CA SER A 155 -16.03 -15.30 -12.57
C SER A 155 -16.70 -14.96 -11.24
N VAL A 156 -16.39 -13.79 -10.66
CA VAL A 156 -16.87 -13.41 -9.32
C VAL A 156 -18.14 -12.55 -9.42
N THR A 157 -19.24 -13.05 -8.85
CA THR A 157 -20.43 -12.26 -8.49
C THR A 157 -20.30 -11.78 -7.05
N ALA A 158 -20.11 -10.48 -6.86
CA ALA A 158 -19.94 -9.84 -5.57
C ALA A 158 -21.27 -9.28 -5.04
N VAL A 159 -21.65 -9.68 -3.81
CA VAL A 159 -22.82 -9.17 -3.10
C VAL A 159 -22.41 -8.04 -2.16
N VAL A 160 -22.97 -6.85 -2.36
CA VAL A 160 -22.67 -5.63 -1.60
C VAL A 160 -23.93 -4.93 -1.14
N SER A 161 -23.88 -4.20 -0.02
CA SER A 161 -25.10 -3.57 0.52
C SER A 161 -25.53 -2.29 -0.22
N THR A 162 -24.66 -1.64 -0.98
CA THR A 162 -24.96 -0.40 -1.71
C THR A 162 -24.09 -0.27 -2.98
N PRO A 163 -24.54 0.47 -4.02
CA PRO A 163 -23.76 0.70 -5.26
C PRO A 163 -22.37 1.25 -4.99
N ALA A 164 -22.28 2.28 -4.16
CA ALA A 164 -21.03 2.94 -3.86
C ALA A 164 -20.00 1.99 -3.17
N ARG A 165 -20.46 0.92 -2.49
CA ARG A 165 -19.55 -0.10 -1.92
C ARG A 165 -19.05 -1.12 -2.94
N GLY A 166 -19.68 -1.21 -4.12
CA GLY A 166 -19.38 -2.20 -5.14
C GLY A 166 -18.52 -1.69 -6.30
N GLU A 167 -18.55 -0.40 -6.62
CA GLU A 167 -17.84 0.18 -7.79
C GLU A 167 -16.39 -0.29 -7.88
N ARG A 168 -15.65 -0.20 -6.76
CA ARG A 168 -14.25 -0.64 -6.70
C ARG A 168 -14.05 -2.13 -6.95
N LEU A 169 -15.02 -2.98 -6.61
CA LEU A 169 -14.90 -4.43 -6.83
C LEU A 169 -14.94 -4.78 -8.32
N LEU A 170 -15.61 -4.00 -9.16
CA LEU A 170 -15.57 -4.17 -10.62
C LEU A 170 -14.16 -3.86 -11.15
N GLU A 171 -13.52 -2.81 -10.65
CA GLU A 171 -12.13 -2.46 -10.99
C GLU A 171 -11.15 -3.55 -10.54
N LEU A 172 -11.44 -4.21 -9.41
CA LEU A 172 -10.70 -5.37 -8.90
C LEU A 172 -11.04 -6.69 -9.63
N GLY A 173 -11.88 -6.65 -10.66
CA GLY A 173 -12.16 -7.81 -11.52
C GLY A 173 -13.41 -8.62 -11.18
N ALA A 174 -14.29 -8.14 -10.29
CA ALA A 174 -15.62 -8.73 -10.17
C ALA A 174 -16.36 -8.63 -11.51
N GLU A 175 -16.97 -9.73 -11.95
CA GLU A 175 -17.73 -9.77 -13.20
C GLU A 175 -19.12 -9.16 -13.02
N THR A 176 -19.72 -9.33 -11.85
CA THR A 176 -21.09 -8.88 -11.58
C THR A 176 -21.22 -8.37 -10.15
N LEU A 177 -21.92 -7.24 -9.99
CA LEU A 177 -22.39 -6.76 -8.70
C LEU A 177 -23.87 -7.04 -8.52
N VAL A 178 -24.24 -7.49 -7.33
CA VAL A 178 -25.64 -7.58 -6.88
C VAL A 178 -25.78 -7.02 -5.48
N TYR A 179 -27.00 -6.63 -5.10
CA TYR A 179 -27.26 -5.95 -3.83
C TYR A 179 -27.83 -6.86 -2.75
N ASP A 180 -28.28 -8.04 -3.15
CA ASP A 180 -28.71 -9.10 -2.28
C ASP A 180 -28.44 -10.45 -2.95
N VAL A 181 -28.39 -11.51 -2.16
CA VAL A 181 -28.17 -12.87 -2.63
C VAL A 181 -29.28 -13.33 -3.59
N PRO A 182 -30.58 -13.11 -3.35
CA PRO A 182 -31.65 -13.50 -4.28
C PRO A 182 -31.45 -12.98 -5.71
N ASP A 183 -30.89 -11.78 -5.87
CA ASP A 183 -30.66 -11.14 -7.18
C ASP A 183 -29.53 -11.79 -7.99
N ALA A 184 -28.67 -12.59 -7.34
CA ALA A 184 -27.57 -13.29 -7.98
C ALA A 184 -28.09 -14.38 -8.94
N ARG A 185 -27.79 -14.26 -10.23
CA ARG A 185 -28.16 -15.25 -11.25
C ARG A 185 -27.16 -16.41 -11.27
N GLY A 186 -27.49 -17.49 -10.58
CA GLY A 186 -26.70 -18.73 -10.55
C GLY A 186 -26.85 -19.62 -11.80
N PRO A 187 -26.52 -20.92 -11.72
CA PRO A 187 -25.91 -21.57 -10.55
C PRO A 187 -24.41 -21.27 -10.43
N PHE A 188 -23.86 -21.40 -9.21
CA PHE A 188 -22.46 -21.14 -8.87
C PHE A 188 -21.72 -22.43 -8.52
N ASP A 189 -20.45 -22.53 -8.90
CA ASP A 189 -19.58 -23.65 -8.52
C ASP A 189 -19.18 -23.57 -7.04
N LEU A 190 -19.04 -22.33 -6.55
CA LEU A 190 -18.56 -22.02 -5.22
C LEU A 190 -19.28 -20.78 -4.65
N VAL A 191 -19.67 -20.87 -3.38
CA VAL A 191 -20.18 -19.76 -2.59
C VAL A 191 -19.21 -19.49 -1.44
N LEU A 192 -18.80 -18.24 -1.26
CA LEU A 192 -18.05 -17.77 -0.10
C LEU A 192 -19.01 -16.94 0.75
N GLU A 193 -19.36 -17.46 1.92
CA GLU A 193 -20.40 -16.90 2.77
C GLU A 193 -19.82 -16.35 4.09
N SER A 194 -20.06 -15.06 4.37
CA SER A 194 -19.63 -14.40 5.60
C SER A 194 -20.71 -13.61 6.34
N VAL A 195 -21.96 -13.62 5.85
CA VAL A 195 -23.04 -12.82 6.40
C VAL A 195 -23.86 -13.61 7.41
N GLY A 196 -24.14 -14.88 7.15
CA GLY A 196 -25.04 -15.71 7.97
C GLY A 196 -26.52 -15.31 7.87
N GLY A 197 -27.33 -15.73 8.85
CA GLY A 197 -28.79 -15.54 8.82
C GLY A 197 -29.45 -16.11 7.55
N GLU A 198 -30.43 -15.38 7.01
CA GLU A 198 -31.19 -15.78 5.81
C GLU A 198 -30.35 -15.77 4.52
N SER A 199 -29.19 -15.09 4.51
CA SER A 199 -28.27 -15.05 3.35
C SER A 199 -27.75 -16.45 3.01
N LEU A 200 -27.38 -17.25 4.02
CA LEU A 200 -26.69 -18.52 3.81
C LEU A 200 -27.58 -19.56 3.12
N PRO A 201 -28.83 -19.85 3.56
CA PRO A 201 -29.70 -20.81 2.88
C PRO A 201 -30.01 -20.40 1.43
N VAL A 202 -30.19 -19.11 1.17
CA VAL A 202 -30.43 -18.60 -0.19
C VAL A 202 -29.18 -18.71 -1.06
N ALA A 203 -28.00 -18.48 -0.51
CA ALA A 203 -26.75 -18.63 -1.25
C ALA A 203 -26.47 -20.12 -1.55
N LEU A 204 -26.74 -21.00 -0.59
CA LEU A 204 -26.62 -22.44 -0.71
C LEU A 204 -27.50 -22.99 -1.86
N SER A 205 -28.76 -22.56 -1.96
CA SER A 205 -29.67 -23.00 -3.03
C SER A 205 -29.25 -22.59 -4.44
N LYS A 206 -28.28 -21.68 -4.58
CA LYS A 206 -27.74 -21.23 -5.87
C LYS A 206 -26.52 -22.02 -6.32
N LEU A 207 -26.11 -23.07 -5.61
CA LEU A 207 -25.03 -23.94 -6.05
C LEU A 207 -25.43 -24.85 -7.22
N VAL A 208 -24.48 -25.15 -8.08
CA VAL A 208 -24.55 -26.30 -8.98
C VAL A 208 -24.62 -27.61 -8.16
N PRO A 209 -25.14 -28.71 -8.74
CA PRO A 209 -25.01 -30.02 -8.11
C PRO A 209 -23.56 -30.35 -7.74
N GLY A 210 -23.32 -30.76 -6.49
CA GLY A 210 -21.97 -31.04 -5.98
C GLY A 210 -21.11 -29.81 -5.62
N GLY A 211 -21.66 -28.60 -5.77
CA GLY A 211 -21.00 -27.33 -5.46
C GLY A 211 -20.63 -27.16 -3.98
N ASP A 212 -19.76 -26.20 -3.71
CA ASP A 212 -19.26 -25.89 -2.36
C ASP A 212 -19.79 -24.56 -1.83
N LEU A 213 -20.25 -24.54 -0.58
CA LEU A 213 -20.34 -23.33 0.22
C LEU A 213 -19.23 -23.35 1.27
N ILE A 214 -18.31 -22.40 1.20
CA ILE A 214 -17.31 -22.18 2.24
C ILE A 214 -17.80 -21.04 3.15
N TRP A 215 -18.13 -21.40 4.38
CA TRP A 215 -18.54 -20.47 5.42
C TRP A 215 -17.31 -19.96 6.17
N PHE A 216 -17.14 -18.63 6.22
CA PHE A 216 -15.96 -17.98 6.82
C PHE A 216 -16.29 -16.81 7.75
N GLY A 217 -17.58 -16.57 8.05
CA GLY A 217 -18.00 -15.55 9.01
C GLY A 217 -19.51 -15.46 9.20
N GLU A 218 -19.94 -14.75 10.24
CA GLU A 218 -21.36 -14.50 10.55
C GLU A 218 -21.56 -13.01 10.91
N ALA A 219 -21.36 -12.15 9.92
CA ALA A 219 -21.39 -10.71 10.11
C ALA A 219 -22.75 -10.17 10.58
N SER A 220 -23.86 -10.86 10.31
CA SER A 220 -25.21 -10.50 10.75
C SER A 220 -25.45 -10.77 12.24
N ARG A 221 -24.67 -11.68 12.86
CA ARG A 221 -24.94 -12.24 14.20
C ARG A 221 -26.32 -12.89 14.33
N GLN A 222 -26.94 -13.27 13.21
CA GLN A 222 -28.21 -13.98 13.18
C GLN A 222 -27.94 -15.46 12.92
N PRO A 223 -28.43 -16.38 13.76
CA PRO A 223 -28.28 -17.80 13.54
C PRO A 223 -28.79 -18.23 12.18
N VAL A 224 -28.08 -19.16 11.55
CA VAL A 224 -28.49 -19.80 10.31
C VAL A 224 -29.41 -21.00 10.62
N THR A 225 -30.55 -21.06 9.94
CA THR A 225 -31.45 -22.22 9.97
C THR A 225 -31.43 -22.91 8.61
N LEU A 226 -31.15 -24.21 8.60
CA LEU A 226 -31.23 -25.06 7.41
C LEU A 226 -32.30 -26.14 7.65
N ASP A 227 -33.24 -26.28 6.73
CA ASP A 227 -34.14 -27.43 6.70
C ASP A 227 -33.51 -28.51 5.80
N PHE A 228 -33.18 -29.67 6.39
CA PHE A 228 -32.61 -30.79 5.64
C PHE A 228 -33.59 -31.37 4.61
N PHE A 229 -34.89 -31.14 4.76
CA PHE A 229 -35.87 -31.54 3.75
C PHE A 229 -35.74 -30.72 2.46
N ASP A 230 -35.26 -29.47 2.51
CA ASP A 230 -35.04 -28.65 1.31
C ASP A 230 -34.00 -29.27 0.37
N PHE A 231 -33.03 -30.02 0.90
CA PHE A 231 -31.97 -30.69 0.14
C PHE A 231 -32.49 -31.83 -0.75
N PHE A 232 -33.72 -32.32 -0.56
CA PHE A 232 -34.36 -33.23 -1.51
C PHE A 232 -34.80 -32.53 -2.80
N THR A 233 -34.86 -31.19 -2.81
CA THR A 233 -35.29 -30.40 -3.96
C THR A 233 -34.14 -29.64 -4.60
N ALA A 234 -33.36 -28.88 -3.83
CA ALA A 234 -32.13 -28.20 -4.24
C ALA A 234 -31.40 -27.62 -3.02
N PRO A 235 -30.06 -27.47 -3.05
CA PRO A 235 -29.15 -27.92 -4.10
C PRO A 235 -28.78 -29.41 -3.96
N GLU A 236 -28.65 -30.12 -5.08
CA GLU A 236 -28.29 -31.54 -5.10
C GLU A 236 -26.81 -31.75 -4.69
N ALA A 237 -26.57 -32.65 -3.73
CA ALA A 237 -25.21 -33.03 -3.28
C ALA A 237 -24.30 -31.84 -2.86
N ALA A 238 -24.87 -30.71 -2.42
CA ALA A 238 -24.06 -29.58 -1.98
C ALA A 238 -23.26 -29.88 -0.72
N ARG A 239 -22.11 -29.21 -0.59
CA ARG A 239 -21.18 -29.36 0.53
C ARG A 239 -21.03 -28.04 1.26
N ILE A 240 -21.20 -28.06 2.58
CA ILE A 240 -20.91 -26.91 3.46
C ILE A 240 -19.58 -27.17 4.15
N ARG A 241 -18.63 -26.25 4.01
CA ARG A 241 -17.30 -26.32 4.61
C ARG A 241 -17.05 -25.11 5.50
N HIS A 242 -16.69 -25.35 6.77
CA HIS A 242 -16.22 -24.28 7.65
C HIS A 242 -14.76 -23.94 7.33
N PHE A 243 -14.48 -22.66 7.15
CA PHE A 243 -13.13 -22.13 7.01
C PHE A 243 -12.67 -21.47 8.31
N HIS A 244 -11.40 -21.66 8.65
CA HIS A 244 -10.74 -20.98 9.74
C HIS A 244 -9.35 -20.52 9.27
N TYR A 245 -8.88 -19.35 9.68
CA TYR A 245 -7.67 -18.75 9.07
C TYR A 245 -6.36 -19.13 9.77
N VAL A 246 -6.41 -19.77 10.95
CA VAL A 246 -5.23 -20.02 11.83
C VAL A 246 -4.32 -21.15 11.32
N HIS A 247 -4.48 -21.60 10.08
CA HIS A 247 -3.67 -22.65 9.48
C HIS A 247 -2.70 -22.05 8.48
N GLY A 248 -1.51 -22.65 8.37
CA GLY A 248 -0.49 -22.25 7.39
C GLY A 248 0.68 -21.54 8.05
N ARG A 249 1.51 -20.94 7.19
CA ARG A 249 2.74 -20.23 7.55
C ARG A 249 2.53 -18.74 7.32
N ASP A 250 2.35 -17.98 8.40
CA ASP A 250 2.03 -16.55 8.33
C ASP A 250 3.16 -15.76 7.64
N ASP A 251 4.41 -16.07 7.95
CA ASP A 251 5.60 -15.54 7.27
C ASP A 251 5.55 -15.69 5.73
N GLU A 252 5.33 -16.91 5.25
CA GLU A 252 5.30 -17.21 3.80
C GLU A 252 4.09 -16.59 3.09
N ASP A 253 2.94 -16.59 3.75
CA ASP A 253 1.69 -16.07 3.20
C ASP A 253 1.69 -14.54 3.16
N LEU A 254 2.17 -13.88 4.23
CA LEU A 254 2.40 -12.44 4.24
C LEU A 254 3.42 -12.06 3.17
N ALA A 255 4.54 -12.78 3.03
CA ALA A 255 5.51 -12.51 1.98
C ALA A 255 4.89 -12.64 0.58
N THR A 256 3.92 -13.55 0.39
CA THR A 256 3.17 -13.68 -0.85
C THR A 256 2.29 -12.45 -1.11
N LEU A 257 1.56 -11.99 -0.10
CA LEU A 257 0.72 -10.78 -0.21
C LEU A 257 1.57 -9.54 -0.48
N VAL A 258 2.68 -9.37 0.22
CA VAL A 258 3.65 -8.28 0.01
C VAL A 258 4.15 -8.25 -1.42
N ARG A 259 4.53 -9.41 -2.01
CA ARG A 259 4.93 -9.49 -3.41
C ARG A 259 3.80 -9.12 -4.38
N LEU A 260 2.56 -9.53 -4.09
CA LEU A 260 1.41 -9.18 -4.94
C LEU A 260 1.13 -7.67 -4.90
N VAL A 261 1.20 -7.05 -3.72
CA VAL A 261 1.08 -5.58 -3.60
C VAL A 261 2.22 -4.88 -4.33
N GLY A 262 3.46 -5.28 -4.08
CA GLY A 262 4.65 -4.65 -4.69
C GLY A 262 4.71 -4.79 -6.22
N SER A 263 3.96 -5.73 -6.79
CA SER A 263 3.85 -5.92 -8.26
C SER A 263 2.54 -5.37 -8.84
N GLY A 264 1.71 -4.68 -8.05
CA GLY A 264 0.43 -4.12 -8.51
C GLY A 264 -0.62 -5.18 -8.86
N ARG A 265 -0.54 -6.38 -8.26
CA ARG A 265 -1.47 -7.50 -8.46
C ARG A 265 -2.42 -7.74 -7.28
N LEU A 266 -2.32 -6.91 -6.25
CA LEU A 266 -3.22 -6.87 -5.11
C LEU A 266 -3.24 -5.44 -4.57
N HIS A 267 -4.42 -4.87 -4.32
CA HIS A 267 -4.57 -3.48 -3.91
C HIS A 267 -5.31 -3.38 -2.57
N PRO A 268 -4.59 -3.13 -1.45
CA PRO A 268 -5.20 -2.87 -0.16
C PRO A 268 -6.14 -1.67 -0.20
N GLU A 269 -7.42 -1.90 0.13
CA GLU A 269 -8.39 -0.83 0.24
C GLU A 269 -8.34 -0.20 1.64
N LEU A 270 -7.77 1.01 1.73
CA LEU A 270 -7.66 1.77 2.97
C LEU A 270 -8.85 2.72 3.11
N GLY A 271 -10.01 2.23 3.57
CA GLY A 271 -11.19 3.07 3.68
C GLY A 271 -11.13 4.08 4.83
N ARG A 272 -10.17 3.91 5.75
CA ARG A 272 -9.86 4.93 6.76
C ARG A 272 -8.42 4.81 7.24
N VAL A 273 -7.72 5.95 7.30
CA VAL A 273 -6.40 6.10 7.90
C VAL A 273 -6.46 7.27 8.87
N GLU A 274 -6.11 7.04 10.13
CA GLU A 274 -6.18 8.05 11.21
C GLU A 274 -5.02 7.88 12.18
N ASP A 275 -4.74 8.89 12.99
CA ASP A 275 -3.83 8.75 14.13
C ASP A 275 -4.40 7.79 15.18
N TRP A 276 -3.55 6.96 15.80
CA TRP A 276 -3.98 5.97 16.80
C TRP A 276 -4.71 6.56 18.03
N SER A 277 -4.61 7.87 18.29
CA SER A 277 -5.45 8.54 19.30
C SER A 277 -6.95 8.50 18.96
N ARG A 278 -7.29 8.25 17.70
CA ARG A 278 -8.67 8.12 17.20
C ARG A 278 -9.21 6.69 17.25
N THR A 279 -8.47 5.73 17.82
CA THR A 279 -8.84 4.30 17.83
C THR A 279 -10.28 4.05 18.30
N ASP A 280 -10.75 4.66 19.39
CA ASP A 280 -12.12 4.45 19.88
C ASP A 280 -13.19 4.96 18.90
N ALA A 281 -12.94 6.09 18.22
CA ALA A 281 -13.83 6.63 17.21
C ALA A 281 -13.85 5.75 15.95
N VAL A 282 -12.71 5.20 15.55
CA VAL A 282 -12.62 4.26 14.42
C VAL A 282 -13.34 2.95 14.73
N LEU A 283 -13.26 2.45 15.98
CA LEU A 283 -14.03 1.28 16.43
C LEU A 283 -15.54 1.52 16.32
N ASP A 284 -16.02 2.72 16.69
CA ASP A 284 -17.43 3.07 16.55
C ASP A 284 -17.88 3.04 15.08
N ASP A 285 -17.09 3.61 14.19
CA ASP A 285 -17.39 3.63 12.76
C ASP A 285 -17.37 2.22 12.16
N LEU A 286 -16.45 1.36 12.60
CA LEU A 286 -16.36 -0.03 12.17
C LEU A 286 -17.60 -0.84 12.61
N ARG A 287 -18.07 -0.65 13.86
CA ARG A 287 -19.29 -1.31 14.38
C ARG A 287 -20.54 -0.93 13.59
N HIS A 288 -20.65 0.36 13.27
CA HIS A 288 -21.74 0.90 12.45
C HIS A 288 -21.53 0.68 10.94
N ARG A 289 -20.52 -0.12 10.56
CA ARG A 289 -20.19 -0.48 9.18
C ARG A 289 -19.98 0.74 8.29
N ARG A 290 -19.45 1.85 8.79
CA ARG A 290 -19.22 3.10 8.01
C ARG A 290 -17.93 3.06 7.17
N ILE A 291 -17.05 2.11 7.45
CA ILE A 291 -15.75 1.94 6.78
C ILE A 291 -15.86 0.87 5.68
N ARG A 292 -15.20 1.11 4.54
CA ARG A 292 -15.01 0.15 3.45
C ARG A 292 -13.59 -0.41 3.52
N GLY A 293 -13.35 -1.65 3.08
CA GLY A 293 -12.02 -2.24 3.17
C GLY A 293 -11.49 -2.27 4.61
N ASN A 294 -10.28 -1.75 4.81
CA ASN A 294 -9.54 -1.78 6.07
C ASN A 294 -9.51 -0.42 6.78
N ALA A 295 -9.47 -0.46 8.11
CA ALA A 295 -9.23 0.71 8.96
C ALA A 295 -7.82 0.63 9.54
N VAL A 296 -7.00 1.64 9.29
CA VAL A 296 -5.58 1.68 9.69
C VAL A 296 -5.33 2.87 10.60
N LEU A 297 -4.56 2.64 11.65
CA LEU A 297 -4.18 3.62 12.64
C LEU A 297 -2.66 3.77 12.60
N THR A 298 -2.20 5.01 12.45
CA THR A 298 -0.77 5.33 12.41
C THR A 298 -0.30 5.84 13.76
N LEU A 299 0.91 5.45 14.13
CA LEU A 299 1.65 6.06 15.23
C LEU A 299 2.59 7.08 14.61
N ALA A 300 2.51 8.34 15.05
CA ALA A 300 3.57 9.28 14.75
C ALA A 300 4.89 8.70 15.28
N PRO A 301 6.00 8.76 14.52
CA PRO A 301 7.29 8.28 15.02
C PRO A 301 7.54 8.95 16.37
N THR A 302 7.84 8.15 17.40
CA THR A 302 8.30 8.70 18.66
C THR A 302 9.53 9.54 18.35
N SER A 303 9.61 10.73 18.94
CA SER A 303 10.55 11.80 18.61
C SER A 303 12.00 11.44 18.99
N HIS A 304 12.53 10.42 18.34
CA HIS A 304 13.91 9.97 18.36
C HIS A 304 14.24 9.34 17.00
N GLU A 305 14.18 10.12 15.92
CA GLU A 305 15.06 9.89 14.75
C GLU A 305 14.98 11.07 13.78
N GLU A 306 16.16 11.54 13.37
CA GLU A 306 16.34 12.29 12.13
C GLU A 306 15.71 11.48 10.99
N ALA A 307 14.85 12.12 10.21
CA ALA A 307 14.22 11.50 9.05
C ALA A 307 15.27 10.78 8.21
N THR A 308 15.10 9.48 7.99
CA THR A 308 15.97 8.74 7.06
C THR A 308 15.92 9.47 5.72
N PRO A 309 17.05 10.02 5.24
CA PRO A 309 17.03 10.85 4.05
C PRO A 309 16.60 10.05 2.83
N MET A 310 15.81 10.68 1.94
CA MET A 310 15.36 10.06 0.70
C MET A 310 16.54 9.47 -0.08
N ASP A 311 16.34 8.27 -0.63
CA ASP A 311 17.34 7.60 -1.47
C ASP A 311 17.81 8.52 -2.62
N PRO A 312 19.14 8.61 -2.90
CA PRO A 312 19.69 9.47 -3.93
C PRO A 312 19.04 9.35 -5.32
N SER A 313 18.72 8.14 -5.79
CA SER A 313 18.03 8.00 -7.10
C SER A 313 16.64 8.62 -7.08
N THR A 314 15.94 8.47 -5.95
CA THR A 314 14.58 9.01 -5.78
C THR A 314 14.61 10.53 -5.79
N VAL A 315 15.60 11.14 -5.11
CA VAL A 315 15.78 12.60 -5.10
C VAL A 315 16.00 13.14 -6.50
N VAL A 316 16.89 12.51 -7.29
CA VAL A 316 17.23 12.97 -8.64
C VAL A 316 16.12 12.69 -9.65
N THR A 317 15.48 11.52 -9.58
CA THR A 317 14.34 11.17 -10.45
C THR A 317 13.19 12.15 -10.23
N ARG A 318 12.82 12.39 -8.96
CA ARG A 318 11.78 13.37 -8.60
C ARG A 318 12.13 14.77 -9.08
N TYR A 319 13.41 15.17 -8.98
CA TYR A 319 13.87 16.44 -9.52
C TYR A 319 13.65 16.53 -11.04
N VAL A 320 14.15 15.56 -11.83
CA VAL A 320 14.06 15.61 -13.29
C VAL A 320 12.59 15.59 -13.76
N GLU A 321 11.75 14.79 -13.11
CA GLU A 321 10.30 14.76 -13.37
C GLU A 321 9.62 16.09 -13.02
N ALA A 322 10.02 16.73 -11.92
CA ALA A 322 9.50 18.04 -11.55
C ALA A 322 9.89 19.12 -12.57
N VAL A 323 11.11 19.06 -13.13
CA VAL A 323 11.51 19.95 -14.25
C VAL A 323 10.65 19.68 -15.48
N ALA A 324 10.42 18.42 -15.84
CA ALA A 324 9.56 18.05 -16.96
C ALA A 324 8.11 18.53 -16.79
N ALA A 325 7.60 18.53 -15.55
CA ALA A 325 6.25 18.96 -15.20
C ALA A 325 6.12 20.49 -14.95
N GLY A 326 7.23 21.22 -14.86
CA GLY A 326 7.24 22.63 -14.45
C GLY A 326 6.85 22.86 -12.98
N ASP A 327 7.03 21.87 -12.11
CA ASP A 327 6.69 21.95 -10.67
C ASP A 327 7.79 22.68 -9.88
N LEU A 328 7.73 24.01 -9.92
CA LEU A 328 8.72 24.88 -9.27
C LEU A 328 8.87 24.64 -7.75
N PRO A 329 7.81 24.45 -6.95
CA PRO A 329 7.92 24.06 -5.55
C PRO A 329 8.75 22.80 -5.32
N THR A 330 8.52 21.75 -6.11
CA THR A 330 9.28 20.50 -5.99
C THR A 330 10.72 20.66 -6.45
N ILE A 331 10.97 21.35 -7.57
CA ILE A 331 12.33 21.66 -8.05
C ILE A 331 13.13 22.38 -6.95
N ARG A 332 12.54 23.40 -6.33
CA ARG A 332 13.18 24.16 -5.25
C ARG A 332 13.42 23.31 -4.01
N ALA A 333 12.49 22.43 -3.65
CA ALA A 333 12.65 21.53 -2.52
C ALA A 333 13.75 20.47 -2.73
N SER A 334 14.10 20.14 -3.97
CA SER A 334 15.14 19.17 -4.29
C SER A 334 16.57 19.63 -4.00
N PHE A 335 16.81 20.92 -3.80
CA PHE A 335 18.17 21.48 -3.63
C PHE A 335 18.47 21.95 -2.21
N ALA A 336 19.69 21.68 -1.76
CA ALA A 336 20.24 22.28 -0.55
C ALA A 336 20.41 23.80 -0.70
N PRO A 337 20.31 24.61 0.38
CA PRO A 337 20.47 26.05 0.30
C PRO A 337 21.80 26.50 -0.34
N ASP A 338 22.86 25.74 -0.13
CA ASP A 338 24.24 25.98 -0.58
C ASP A 338 24.66 25.15 -1.80
N VAL A 339 23.69 24.58 -2.54
CA VAL A 339 23.96 23.78 -3.75
C VAL A 339 24.90 24.49 -4.73
N VAL A 340 25.76 23.73 -5.40
CA VAL A 340 26.57 24.21 -6.54
C VAL A 340 26.18 23.47 -7.81
N TRP A 341 25.73 24.20 -8.83
CA TRP A 341 25.52 23.68 -10.18
C TRP A 341 26.66 24.12 -11.09
N THR A 342 27.46 23.18 -11.57
CA THR A 342 28.54 23.42 -12.53
C THR A 342 28.07 23.05 -13.93
N TYR A 343 28.13 24.02 -14.84
CA TYR A 343 27.90 23.83 -16.27
C TYR A 343 29.22 24.07 -17.02
N PRO A 344 29.99 23.02 -17.36
CA PRO A 344 31.30 23.15 -17.99
C PRO A 344 31.24 23.78 -19.38
N GLY A 345 32.39 24.29 -19.85
CA GLY A 345 32.54 24.86 -21.19
C GLY A 345 32.65 26.37 -21.18
N ASP A 346 32.28 26.98 -22.30
CA ASP A 346 32.41 28.40 -22.63
C ASP A 346 31.11 28.98 -23.24
N LEU A 347 29.97 28.33 -22.98
CA LEU A 347 28.66 28.86 -23.35
C LEU A 347 28.32 30.06 -22.46
N PRO A 348 27.39 30.95 -22.86
CA PRO A 348 26.94 32.04 -21.99
C PRO A 348 26.40 31.60 -20.63
N LEU A 349 25.91 30.35 -20.51
CA LEU A 349 25.47 29.74 -19.24
C LEU A 349 26.57 28.96 -18.50
N SER A 350 27.76 28.79 -19.09
CA SER A 350 28.85 28.03 -18.49
C SER A 350 29.42 28.74 -17.25
N GLY A 351 29.71 27.95 -16.23
CA GLY A 351 30.19 28.44 -14.93
C GLY A 351 29.62 27.67 -13.75
N ASP A 352 29.91 28.17 -12.55
CA ASP A 352 29.37 27.67 -11.30
C ASP A 352 28.25 28.59 -10.80
N TRP A 353 27.05 28.04 -10.67
CA TRP A 353 25.89 28.69 -10.07
C TRP A 353 25.76 28.21 -8.62
N LYS A 354 25.90 29.14 -7.67
CA LYS A 354 26.04 28.82 -6.24
C LYS A 354 24.84 29.33 -5.45
N GLY A 355 24.23 28.43 -4.69
CA GLY A 355 23.05 28.69 -3.88
C GLY A 355 21.76 28.35 -4.63
N ARG A 356 20.78 27.84 -3.88
CA ARG A 356 19.52 27.35 -4.43
C ARG A 356 18.77 28.40 -5.27
N ASP A 357 18.72 29.64 -4.79
CA ASP A 357 18.00 30.71 -5.47
C ASP A 357 18.65 31.03 -6.83
N MET A 358 19.99 31.06 -6.89
CA MET A 358 20.73 31.25 -8.15
C MET A 358 20.49 30.08 -9.12
N VAL A 359 20.50 28.85 -8.64
CA VAL A 359 20.28 27.67 -9.49
C VAL A 359 18.85 27.64 -10.05
N VAL A 360 17.85 27.88 -9.20
CA VAL A 360 16.43 27.73 -9.59
C VAL A 360 15.92 28.95 -10.35
N ASP A 361 16.16 30.15 -9.84
CA ASP A 361 15.53 31.36 -10.38
C ASP A 361 16.34 31.95 -11.53
N GLU A 362 17.68 31.85 -11.50
CA GLU A 362 18.54 32.42 -12.54
C GLU A 362 18.96 31.38 -13.58
N PHE A 363 19.59 30.27 -13.19
CA PHE A 363 20.09 29.28 -14.17
C PHE A 363 18.95 28.54 -14.87
N LEU A 364 18.10 27.82 -14.12
CA LEU A 364 16.96 27.11 -14.69
C LEU A 364 15.90 28.08 -15.23
N GLY A 365 15.71 29.22 -14.56
CA GLY A 365 14.83 30.29 -15.02
C GLY A 365 15.27 30.92 -16.35
N ALA A 366 16.57 31.17 -16.55
CA ALA A 366 17.10 31.65 -17.82
C ALA A 366 16.95 30.61 -18.94
N ALA A 367 17.19 29.32 -18.65
CA ALA A 367 16.98 28.25 -19.60
C ALA A 367 15.51 28.17 -20.06
N ALA A 368 14.56 28.22 -19.13
CA ALA A 368 13.12 28.15 -19.41
C ALA A 368 12.56 29.44 -20.05
N GLY A 369 13.09 30.61 -19.68
CA GLY A 369 12.55 31.90 -20.07
C GLY A 369 13.19 32.53 -21.31
N ASN A 370 14.49 32.30 -21.55
CA ASN A 370 15.27 33.09 -22.51
C ASN A 370 15.88 32.30 -23.66
N LEU A 371 15.98 30.97 -23.59
CA LEU A 371 16.60 30.18 -24.68
C LEU A 371 15.58 29.63 -25.70
N PHE A 372 14.37 29.33 -25.23
CA PHE A 372 13.34 28.69 -26.05
C PHE A 372 12.26 29.68 -26.52
N ALA A 373 11.57 29.32 -27.60
CA ALA A 373 10.49 30.11 -28.17
C ALA A 373 9.35 30.28 -27.14
N PRO A 374 8.81 31.51 -26.94
CA PRO A 374 7.74 31.74 -25.97
C PRO A 374 6.52 30.86 -26.24
N GLY A 375 6.08 30.12 -25.23
CA GLY A 375 4.92 29.23 -25.32
C GLY A 375 5.17 27.91 -26.06
N ALA A 376 6.38 27.65 -26.55
CA ALA A 376 6.75 26.34 -27.07
C ALA A 376 7.01 25.37 -25.90
N PRO A 377 6.48 24.14 -25.96
CA PRO A 377 6.73 23.15 -24.92
C PRO A 377 8.20 22.72 -24.93
N VAL A 378 8.81 22.63 -23.76
CA VAL A 378 10.09 21.94 -23.56
C VAL A 378 9.76 20.56 -23.04
N THR A 379 10.19 19.53 -23.77
CA THR A 379 10.01 18.13 -23.39
C THR A 379 11.31 17.60 -22.82
N ILE A 380 11.27 17.16 -21.56
CA ILE A 380 12.38 16.49 -20.89
C ILE A 380 11.97 15.05 -20.65
N THR A 381 12.79 14.10 -21.09
CA THR A 381 12.53 12.67 -20.89
C THR A 381 13.74 12.04 -20.23
N LEU A 382 13.57 11.51 -19.01
CA LEU A 382 14.60 10.77 -18.31
C LEU A 382 14.85 9.42 -19.02
N VAL A 383 16.10 9.15 -19.35
CA VAL A 383 16.54 7.98 -20.13
C VAL A 383 17.21 6.93 -19.25
N ASN A 384 18.03 7.36 -18.30
CA ASN A 384 18.78 6.45 -17.43
C ASN A 384 19.12 7.11 -16.09
N VAL A 385 19.22 6.30 -15.03
CA VAL A 385 19.69 6.71 -13.70
C VAL A 385 20.59 5.61 -13.14
N ILE A 386 21.81 5.98 -12.75
CA ILE A 386 22.81 5.09 -12.14
C ILE A 386 23.22 5.69 -10.81
N VAL A 387 23.27 4.87 -9.75
CA VAL A 387 23.65 5.30 -8.40
C VAL A 387 24.89 4.57 -7.92
N ASP A 388 25.79 5.32 -7.29
CA ASP A 388 26.89 4.80 -6.48
C ASP A 388 27.06 5.66 -5.22
N GLY A 389 26.55 5.16 -4.08
CA GLY A 389 26.50 5.90 -2.82
C GLY A 389 25.70 7.20 -2.94
N GLU A 390 26.31 8.33 -2.55
CA GLU A 390 25.72 9.67 -2.66
C GLU A 390 25.66 10.21 -4.10
N GLN A 391 26.34 9.55 -5.04
CA GLN A 391 26.49 10.02 -6.41
C GLN A 391 25.44 9.38 -7.32
N VAL A 392 24.77 10.22 -8.11
CA VAL A 392 23.79 9.78 -9.09
C VAL A 392 24.17 10.34 -10.45
N PHE A 393 24.31 9.48 -11.44
CA PHE A 393 24.34 9.91 -12.83
C PHE A 393 22.94 9.76 -13.42
N ALA A 394 22.35 10.86 -13.88
CA ALA A 394 21.09 10.83 -14.62
C ALA A 394 21.31 11.32 -16.04
N GLU A 395 20.64 10.67 -16.99
CA GLU A 395 20.68 11.00 -18.41
C GLU A 395 19.26 11.30 -18.90
N TRP A 396 19.10 12.36 -19.68
CA TRP A 396 17.80 12.77 -20.22
C TRP A 396 17.93 13.36 -21.62
N THR A 397 16.84 13.38 -22.37
CA THR A 397 16.74 14.16 -23.61
C THR A 397 15.98 15.45 -23.36
N ALA A 398 16.45 16.55 -23.96
CA ALA A 398 15.80 17.85 -23.94
C ALA A 398 15.42 18.25 -25.38
N GLN A 399 14.11 18.34 -25.63
CA GLN A 399 13.56 18.67 -26.95
C GLN A 399 12.70 19.93 -26.86
N ALA A 400 12.94 20.90 -27.73
CA ALA A 400 12.23 22.17 -27.74
C ALA A 400 12.37 22.90 -29.10
N THR A 401 11.71 24.04 -29.23
CA THR A 401 11.95 25.01 -30.30
C THR A 401 12.74 26.19 -29.73
N ALA A 402 13.91 26.47 -30.29
CA ALA A 402 14.73 27.62 -29.92
C ALA A 402 14.11 28.95 -30.36
N ARG A 403 14.56 30.07 -29.80
CA ARG A 403 14.01 31.41 -30.14
C ARG A 403 14.16 31.80 -31.61
N ASN A 404 15.20 31.31 -32.27
CA ASN A 404 15.43 31.51 -33.71
C ASN A 404 14.49 30.65 -34.59
N GLY A 405 13.65 29.80 -33.99
CA GLY A 405 12.72 28.91 -34.68
C GLY A 405 13.31 27.54 -35.04
N GLU A 406 14.59 27.29 -34.76
CA GLU A 406 15.22 25.99 -35.00
C GLU A 406 14.81 24.96 -33.95
N ALA A 407 14.77 23.68 -34.35
CA ALA A 407 14.53 22.58 -33.43
C ALA A 407 15.79 22.33 -32.58
N TYR A 408 15.59 22.23 -31.27
CA TYR A 408 16.60 21.82 -30.31
C TYR A 408 16.30 20.39 -29.86
N ASP A 409 17.27 19.49 -30.03
CA ASP A 409 17.19 18.11 -29.56
C ASP A 409 18.57 17.71 -29.06
N ASN A 410 18.71 17.61 -27.74
CA ASN A 410 20.00 17.32 -27.12
C ASN A 410 19.87 16.23 -26.07
N ARG A 411 20.93 15.43 -25.96
CA ARG A 411 21.07 14.42 -24.91
C ARG A 411 21.96 15.01 -23.82
N CYS A 412 21.39 15.17 -22.65
CA CYS A 412 22.04 15.73 -21.49
C CYS A 412 22.30 14.65 -20.45
N GLY A 413 23.32 14.86 -19.64
CA GLY A 413 23.63 14.01 -18.50
C GLY A 413 24.13 14.85 -17.33
N GLY A 414 23.79 14.46 -16.12
CA GLY A 414 24.18 15.17 -14.91
C GLY A 414 24.76 14.20 -13.90
N VAL A 415 25.86 14.59 -13.27
CA VAL A 415 26.38 13.94 -12.08
C VAL A 415 25.90 14.75 -10.87
N PHE A 416 25.00 14.17 -10.09
CA PHE A 416 24.41 14.75 -8.89
C PHE A 416 25.08 14.16 -7.66
N ILE A 417 25.28 14.98 -6.64
CA ILE A 417 25.64 14.55 -5.28
C ILE A 417 24.44 14.83 -4.39
N VAL A 418 23.93 13.80 -3.73
CA VAL A 418 22.78 13.87 -2.83
C VAL A 418 23.23 13.56 -1.41
N ARG A 419 22.89 14.45 -0.49
CA ARG A 419 23.11 14.28 0.96
C ARG A 419 21.85 14.70 1.69
N ASP A 420 21.52 13.97 2.74
CA ASP A 420 20.38 14.28 3.60
C ASP A 420 19.06 14.50 2.83
N GLY A 421 18.89 13.76 1.72
CA GLY A 421 17.68 13.78 0.89
C GLY A 421 17.56 14.98 -0.05
N VAL A 422 18.63 15.77 -0.22
CA VAL A 422 18.67 16.93 -1.12
C VAL A 422 19.94 16.95 -1.98
N ILE A 423 19.84 17.57 -3.15
CA ILE A 423 20.95 17.75 -4.09
C ILE A 423 21.85 18.87 -3.57
N VAL A 424 23.12 18.54 -3.30
CA VAL A 424 24.14 19.49 -2.82
C VAL A 424 25.12 19.91 -3.92
N ALA A 425 25.24 19.12 -4.99
CA ALA A 425 26.02 19.51 -6.15
C ALA A 425 25.52 18.85 -7.43
N VAL A 426 25.64 19.55 -8.55
CA VAL A 426 25.36 19.01 -9.89
C VAL A 426 26.48 19.41 -10.83
N ARG A 427 26.89 18.49 -11.69
CA ARG A 427 27.69 18.80 -12.88
C ARG A 427 26.98 18.27 -14.12
N GLU A 428 26.55 19.19 -14.97
CA GLU A 428 25.79 18.88 -16.18
C GLU A 428 26.71 18.77 -17.41
N TYR A 429 26.35 17.91 -18.35
CA TYR A 429 27.04 17.64 -19.61
C TYR A 429 26.01 17.49 -20.74
N LEU A 430 26.35 17.96 -21.92
CA LEU A 430 25.54 17.86 -23.14
C LEU A 430 26.43 18.13 -24.37
N ASP A 431 25.86 18.04 -25.58
CA ASP A 431 26.51 18.58 -26.78
C ASP A 431 26.51 20.11 -26.73
N THR A 432 27.59 20.69 -26.20
CA THR A 432 27.76 22.15 -26.07
C THR A 432 27.89 22.84 -27.42
N ASP A 433 28.36 22.15 -28.46
CA ASP A 433 28.47 22.73 -29.79
C ASP A 433 27.10 22.84 -30.46
N HIS A 434 26.23 21.83 -30.27
CA HIS A 434 24.84 21.91 -30.68
C HIS A 434 24.10 23.03 -29.93
N ALA A 435 24.24 23.11 -28.60
CA ALA A 435 23.64 24.18 -27.81
C ALA A 435 24.12 25.56 -28.25
N ARG A 436 25.42 25.76 -28.52
CA ARG A 436 25.95 27.05 -29.03
C ARG A 436 25.29 27.45 -30.34
N ARG A 437 25.22 26.52 -31.31
CA ARG A 437 24.68 26.80 -32.64
C ARG A 437 23.19 27.11 -32.62
N VAL A 438 22.42 26.46 -31.76
CA VAL A 438 20.95 26.51 -31.80
C VAL A 438 20.39 27.49 -30.77
N LEU A 439 20.91 27.51 -29.55
CA LEU A 439 20.36 28.33 -28.45
C LEU A 439 21.02 29.71 -28.34
N PHE A 440 22.26 29.86 -28.78
CA PHE A 440 23.08 31.07 -28.62
C PHE A 440 23.56 31.66 -29.95
N ALA A 441 22.85 31.39 -31.05
CA ALA A 441 23.20 31.89 -32.36
C ALA A 441 23.24 33.44 -32.37
N GLY A 442 24.44 34.01 -32.48
CA GLY A 442 24.65 35.46 -32.61
C GLY A 442 25.20 36.18 -31.36
N GLU A 443 25.45 35.46 -30.26
CA GLU A 443 26.17 35.97 -29.09
C GLU A 443 27.65 35.56 -29.19
N HIS A 444 28.56 36.54 -29.30
CA HIS A 444 30.02 36.37 -29.36
C HIS A 444 30.70 36.91 -28.12
#